data_AF-X6Q1J6-F1
#
_entry.id   AF-X6Q1J6-F1
#
_cell.length_a   1.000
_cell.length_b   1.000
_cell.length_c   1.000
_cell.angle_alpha   90.00
_cell.angle_beta   90.00
_cell.angle_gamma   90.00
#
_symmetry.space_group_name_H-M   'P 1'
#
loop_
_entity.id
_entity.type
_entity.pdbx_description
1 polymer ?
#
loop_
_entity_poly.entity_id
_entity_poly.type
_entity_poly.pdbx_seq_one_letter_code
_entity_poly.pdbx_strand_id
1 'polypeptide(L)'
;MKLRQVLIIAVLLLGWVNSSNAKGYKPAKVYMFGFAASFNDSTVYMTNIQKVDAYLANDRTKFLANREDYSYQLRYYLQNNGLVSYPTCVTMYAENENKAMKQFTALKNKYEKGKKKYIVKFISDAEFSYKTITPDNYTSSEDTQVNTKTTKSK
;
A
#
# COMPACT_ATOMS: atom_id res chain seq x y z
N MET A 1 7.94 30.36 -44.12
CA MET A 1 8.41 29.10 -43.51
C MET A 1 8.92 29.25 -42.07
N LYS A 2 9.52 30.40 -41.68
CA LYS A 2 10.11 30.59 -40.35
C LYS A 2 9.10 30.61 -39.18
N LEU A 3 7.92 31.23 -39.34
CA LEU A 3 6.93 31.34 -38.26
C LEU A 3 6.29 29.98 -37.88
N ARG A 4 5.98 29.15 -38.87
CA ARG A 4 5.44 27.78 -38.65
C ARG A 4 6.47 26.88 -37.97
N GLN A 5 7.77 27.03 -38.29
CA GLN A 5 8.85 26.33 -37.61
C GLN A 5 9.01 26.80 -36.14
N VAL A 6 8.90 28.12 -35.88
CA VAL A 6 8.92 28.67 -34.51
C VAL A 6 7.74 28.15 -33.68
N LEU A 7 6.54 28.04 -34.26
CA LEU A 7 5.36 27.48 -33.58
C LEU A 7 5.53 25.99 -33.26
N ILE A 8 6.12 25.20 -34.16
CA ILE A 8 6.39 23.77 -33.92
C ILE A 8 7.42 23.60 -32.80
N ILE A 9 8.48 24.42 -32.77
CA ILE A 9 9.50 24.40 -31.71
C ILE A 9 8.91 24.81 -30.36
N ALA A 10 8.03 25.82 -30.33
CA ALA A 10 7.34 26.25 -29.11
C ALA A 10 6.43 25.17 -28.52
N VAL A 11 5.71 24.41 -29.37
CA VAL A 11 4.87 23.27 -28.93
C VAL A 11 5.72 22.11 -28.41
N LEU A 12 6.89 21.85 -29.01
CA LEU A 12 7.84 20.84 -28.53
C LEU A 12 8.45 21.19 -27.16
N LEU A 13 8.71 22.47 -26.89
CA LEU A 13 9.27 22.94 -25.61
C LEU A 13 8.26 22.88 -24.45
N LEU A 14 6.95 22.93 -24.73
CA LEU A 14 5.89 22.81 -23.72
C LEU A 14 5.55 21.34 -23.38
N GLY A 15 6.08 20.38 -24.12
CA GLY A 15 5.67 18.96 -24.07
C GLY A 15 6.23 18.12 -22.92
N TRP A 16 7.19 18.60 -22.12
CA TRP A 16 7.84 17.78 -21.09
C TRP A 16 8.01 18.49 -19.74
N VAL A 17 6.90 18.88 -19.11
CA VAL A 17 6.86 19.06 -17.66
C VAL A 17 6.56 17.73 -16.98
N ASN A 18 7.51 16.80 -17.01
CA ASN A 18 7.46 15.63 -16.14
C ASN A 18 7.80 16.11 -14.72
N SER A 19 6.78 16.24 -13.86
CA SER A 19 6.97 16.53 -12.44
C SER A 19 7.82 15.42 -11.82
N SER A 20 9.11 15.68 -11.64
CA SER A 20 10.01 14.81 -10.88
C SER A 20 9.58 14.85 -9.42
N ASN A 21 8.73 13.92 -9.01
CA ASN A 21 8.49 13.69 -7.59
C ASN A 21 9.75 13.04 -7.02
N ALA A 22 10.20 13.53 -5.87
CA ALA A 22 11.31 12.93 -5.15
C ALA A 22 10.98 11.46 -4.88
N LYS A 23 11.83 10.55 -5.39
CA LYS A 23 11.70 9.11 -5.20
C LYS A 23 11.87 8.80 -3.71
N GLY A 24 10.85 8.25 -3.07
CA GLY A 24 10.89 7.94 -1.65
C GLY A 24 9.52 7.57 -1.10
N TYR A 25 9.45 7.46 0.22
CA TYR A 25 8.23 7.12 0.94
C TYR A 25 7.82 8.26 1.87
N LYS A 26 6.51 8.45 2.05
CA LYS A 26 5.94 9.40 3.00
C LYS A 26 5.08 8.68 4.04
N PRO A 27 5.10 9.10 5.32
CA PRO A 27 4.15 8.62 6.30
C PRO A 27 2.71 8.94 5.87
N ALA A 28 1.79 8.01 6.12
CA ALA A 28 0.38 8.16 5.81
C ALA A 28 -0.48 7.27 6.72
N LYS A 29 -1.70 7.70 7.00
CA LYS A 29 -2.73 6.86 7.62
C LYS A 29 -3.48 6.14 6.52
N VAL A 30 -3.46 4.81 6.54
CA VAL A 30 -4.17 3.99 5.56
C VAL A 30 -5.18 3.08 6.25
N TYR A 31 -6.23 2.73 5.52
CA TYR A 31 -7.21 1.75 5.92
C TYR A 31 -6.93 0.47 5.16
N MET A 32 -6.51 -0.58 5.87
CA MET A 32 -6.10 -1.85 5.27
C MET A 32 -6.85 -3.04 5.86
N PHE A 33 -7.03 -4.07 5.06
CA PHE A 33 -7.59 -5.34 5.50
C PHE A 33 -6.88 -6.49 4.79
N GLY A 34 -6.83 -7.63 5.47
CA GLY A 34 -6.25 -8.85 4.98
C GLY A 34 -7.28 -9.77 4.35
N PHE A 35 -6.91 -10.41 3.26
CA PHE A 35 -7.62 -11.55 2.70
C PHE A 35 -6.64 -12.71 2.56
N ALA A 36 -7.05 -13.89 3.01
CA ALA A 36 -6.29 -15.11 2.80
C ALA A 36 -7.20 -16.20 2.24
N ALA A 37 -6.74 -16.91 1.22
CA ALA A 37 -7.45 -18.05 0.66
C ALA A 37 -6.65 -19.33 0.86
N SER A 38 -7.34 -20.36 1.33
CA SER A 38 -6.88 -21.73 1.35
C SER A 38 -7.49 -22.46 0.16
N PHE A 39 -6.65 -22.88 -0.78
CA PHE A 39 -7.11 -23.64 -1.94
C PHE A 39 -7.37 -25.12 -1.63
N ASN A 40 -6.94 -25.60 -0.47
CA ASN A 40 -7.09 -27.00 -0.08
C ASN A 40 -8.51 -27.34 0.37
N ASP A 41 -9.18 -26.41 1.06
CA ASP A 41 -10.48 -26.62 1.71
C ASP A 41 -11.52 -25.55 1.36
N SER A 42 -11.23 -24.68 0.39
CA SER A 42 -12.10 -23.55 0.01
C SER A 42 -12.44 -22.61 1.18
N THR A 43 -11.58 -22.54 2.19
CA THR A 43 -11.72 -21.57 3.29
C THR A 43 -11.06 -20.25 2.90
N VAL A 44 -11.75 -19.15 3.19
CA VAL A 44 -11.18 -17.79 3.10
C VAL A 44 -11.25 -17.11 4.45
N TYR A 45 -10.20 -16.37 4.78
CA TYR A 45 -10.08 -15.58 5.99
C TYR A 45 -10.05 -14.10 5.62
N MET A 46 -10.82 -13.29 6.33
CA MET A 46 -10.87 -11.83 6.14
C MET A 46 -10.66 -11.15 7.47
N THR A 47 -9.71 -10.22 7.56
CA THR A 47 -9.59 -9.36 8.75
C THR A 47 -10.61 -8.23 8.66
N ASN A 48 -10.91 -7.62 9.81
CA ASN A 48 -11.52 -6.30 9.82
C ASN A 48 -10.66 -5.25 9.08
N ILE A 49 -11.28 -4.13 8.73
CA ILE A 49 -10.58 -2.96 8.20
C ILE A 49 -9.91 -2.24 9.36
N GLN A 50 -8.60 -2.13 9.31
CA GLN A 50 -7.78 -1.51 10.33
C GLN A 50 -7.19 -0.19 9.82
N LYS A 51 -7.18 0.81 10.69
CA LYS A 51 -6.50 2.08 10.45
C LYS A 51 -5.06 1.96 10.96
N VAL A 52 -4.10 2.09 10.05
CA VAL A 52 -2.69 1.80 10.32
C VAL A 52 -1.83 2.98 9.87
N ASP A 53 -0.91 3.42 10.73
CA ASP A 53 0.16 4.32 10.33
C ASP A 53 1.16 3.53 9.47
N ALA A 54 1.30 3.93 8.20
CA ALA A 54 2.10 3.22 7.22
C ALA A 54 2.84 4.21 6.31
N TYR A 55 3.51 3.69 5.29
CA TYR A 55 4.28 4.49 4.34
C TYR A 55 3.76 4.27 2.93
N LEU A 56 3.52 5.36 2.20
CA LEU A 56 3.12 5.32 0.80
C LEU A 56 4.24 5.87 -0.08
N ALA A 57 4.41 5.30 -1.26
CA ALA A 57 5.29 5.84 -2.29
C ALA A 57 4.93 7.31 -2.55
N ASN A 58 5.94 8.18 -2.56
CA ASN A 58 5.77 9.60 -2.77
C ASN A 58 5.68 9.94 -4.27
N ASP A 59 4.84 9.23 -5.00
CA ASP A 59 4.58 9.41 -6.42
C ASP A 59 3.07 9.44 -6.69
N ARG A 60 2.65 9.40 -7.96
CA ARG A 60 1.23 9.38 -8.32
C ARG A 60 0.55 8.03 -8.05
N THR A 61 1.31 6.96 -7.87
CA THR A 61 0.79 5.60 -7.68
C THR A 61 0.31 5.37 -6.25
N LYS A 62 0.96 6.02 -5.26
CA LYS A 62 0.65 5.86 -3.84
C LYS A 62 0.69 4.39 -3.41
N PHE A 63 1.68 3.64 -3.88
CA PHE A 63 1.87 2.25 -3.47
C PHE A 63 2.19 2.13 -2.00
N LEU A 64 1.55 1.17 -1.32
CA LEU A 64 1.88 0.81 0.05
C LEU A 64 3.29 0.22 0.09
N ALA A 65 4.16 0.85 0.87
CA ALA A 65 5.51 0.33 1.10
C ALA A 65 5.44 -0.98 1.86
N ASN A 66 6.37 -1.91 1.58
CA ASN A 66 6.45 -3.20 2.27
C ASN A 66 5.12 -3.97 2.32
N ARG A 67 4.31 -3.83 1.27
CA ARG A 67 2.98 -4.46 1.19
C ARG A 67 3.02 -5.97 1.38
N GLU A 68 4.06 -6.62 0.89
CA GLU A 68 4.23 -8.06 1.05
C GLU A 68 4.48 -8.44 2.50
N ASP A 69 5.20 -7.61 3.26
CA ASP A 69 5.45 -7.83 4.70
C ASP A 69 4.16 -7.76 5.53
N TYR A 70 3.23 -6.85 5.19
CA TYR A 70 1.89 -6.87 5.78
C TYR A 70 1.13 -8.17 5.46
N SER A 71 1.26 -8.68 4.23
CA SER A 71 0.63 -9.95 3.84
C SER A 71 1.27 -11.13 4.58
N TYR A 72 2.57 -11.07 4.86
CA TYR A 72 3.29 -12.03 5.69
C TYR A 72 2.86 -12.00 7.16
N GLN A 73 2.55 -10.84 7.73
CA GLN A 73 2.01 -10.77 9.09
C GLN A 73 0.73 -11.60 9.23
N LEU A 74 -0.22 -11.45 8.29
CA LEU A 74 -1.43 -12.27 8.28
C LEU A 74 -1.12 -13.75 8.08
N ARG A 75 -0.20 -14.07 7.16
CA ARG A 75 0.21 -15.45 6.89
C ARG A 75 0.78 -16.10 8.16
N TYR A 76 1.70 -15.44 8.85
CA TYR A 76 2.30 -15.96 10.07
C TYR A 76 1.28 -16.11 11.19
N TYR A 77 0.36 -15.14 11.34
CA TYR A 77 -0.75 -15.30 12.28
C TYR A 77 -1.56 -16.58 12.00
N LEU A 78 -1.97 -16.79 10.74
CA LEU A 78 -2.76 -17.95 10.36
C LEU A 78 -2.00 -19.28 10.57
N GLN A 79 -0.72 -19.31 10.23
CA GLN A 79 0.13 -20.49 10.36
C GLN A 79 0.44 -20.81 11.83
N ASN A 80 0.84 -19.81 12.62
CA ASN A 80 1.25 -19.99 14.01
C ASN A 80 0.08 -20.39 14.92
N ASN A 81 -1.15 -19.97 14.58
CA ASN A 81 -2.37 -20.38 15.29
C ASN A 81 -2.98 -21.68 14.75
N GLY A 82 -2.31 -22.37 13.81
CA GLY A 82 -2.79 -23.65 13.26
C GLY A 82 -4.08 -23.54 12.44
N LEU A 83 -4.44 -22.34 11.97
CA LEU A 83 -5.69 -22.11 11.23
C LEU A 83 -5.59 -22.60 9.78
N VAL A 84 -4.42 -22.43 9.15
CA VAL A 84 -4.14 -22.92 7.79
C VAL A 84 -2.63 -22.93 7.54
N SER A 85 -2.12 -24.01 6.95
CA SER A 85 -0.67 -24.21 6.74
C SER A 85 -0.11 -23.42 5.55
N TYR A 86 -0.85 -23.30 4.44
CA TYR A 86 -0.35 -22.69 3.20
C TYR A 86 -1.35 -21.70 2.58
N PRO A 87 -1.75 -20.64 3.30
CA PRO A 87 -2.68 -19.67 2.75
C PRO A 87 -2.02 -18.75 1.72
N THR A 88 -2.73 -18.42 0.65
CA THR A 88 -2.39 -17.29 -0.22
C THR A 88 -2.95 -16.02 0.41
N CYS A 89 -2.08 -15.17 0.95
CA CYS A 89 -2.45 -13.96 1.68
C CYS A 89 -2.22 -12.70 0.83
N VAL A 90 -3.09 -11.72 1.01
CA VAL A 90 -3.00 -10.43 0.34
C VAL A 90 -3.55 -9.32 1.23
N THR A 91 -2.79 -8.23 1.38
CA THR A 91 -3.25 -7.02 2.04
C THR A 91 -3.82 -6.03 1.00
N MET A 92 -5.06 -5.62 1.22
CA MET A 92 -5.73 -4.56 0.45
C MET A 92 -5.74 -3.28 1.28
N TYR A 93 -5.64 -2.12 0.63
CA TYR A 93 -5.57 -0.85 1.33
C TYR A 93 -6.20 0.30 0.53
N ALA A 94 -6.57 1.36 1.24
CA ALA A 94 -6.93 2.65 0.68
C ALA A 94 -6.58 3.80 1.63
N GLU A 95 -6.31 4.99 1.09
CA GLU A 95 -6.14 6.22 1.87
C GLU A 95 -7.46 6.73 2.49
N ASN A 96 -8.60 6.30 1.94
CA ASN A 96 -9.93 6.72 2.37
C ASN A 96 -10.75 5.53 2.89
N GLU A 97 -11.37 5.71 4.05
CA GLU A 97 -12.18 4.70 4.74
C GLU A 97 -13.32 4.16 3.89
N ASN A 98 -14.09 5.02 3.22
CA ASN A 98 -15.20 4.62 2.35
C ASN A 98 -14.69 3.80 1.16
N LYS A 99 -13.50 4.11 0.64
CA LYS A 99 -12.88 3.34 -0.44
C LYS A 99 -12.46 1.95 0.05
N ALA A 100 -11.86 1.85 1.24
CA ALA A 100 -11.55 0.56 1.86
C ALA A 100 -12.82 -0.26 2.13
N MET A 101 -13.86 0.36 2.70
CA MET A 101 -15.15 -0.26 2.98
C MET A 101 -15.82 -0.80 1.72
N LYS A 102 -15.77 -0.04 0.61
CA LYS A 102 -16.31 -0.48 -0.68
C LYS A 102 -15.55 -1.69 -1.23
N GLN A 103 -14.22 -1.68 -1.15
CA GLN A 103 -13.38 -2.81 -1.59
C GLN A 103 -13.64 -4.06 -0.74
N PHE A 104 -13.67 -3.91 0.58
CA PHE A 104 -13.96 -4.98 1.53
C PHE A 104 -15.34 -5.59 1.27
N THR A 105 -16.37 -4.75 1.18
CA THR A 105 -17.76 -5.20 0.95
C THR A 105 -17.90 -5.91 -0.40
N ALA A 106 -17.25 -5.41 -1.46
CA ALA A 106 -17.25 -6.06 -2.76
C ALA A 106 -16.59 -7.45 -2.70
N LEU A 107 -15.45 -7.56 -2.02
CA LEU A 107 -14.75 -8.83 -1.85
C LEU A 107 -15.55 -9.80 -0.98
N LYS A 108 -16.07 -9.35 0.15
CA LYS A 108 -16.92 -10.14 1.06
C LYS A 108 -18.12 -10.71 0.32
N ASN A 109 -18.89 -9.86 -0.38
CA ASN A 109 -20.03 -10.31 -1.18
C ASN A 109 -19.64 -11.32 -2.26
N LYS A 110 -18.47 -11.17 -2.90
CA LYS A 110 -17.98 -12.11 -3.92
C LYS A 110 -17.80 -13.53 -3.38
N TYR A 111 -17.34 -13.67 -2.13
CA TYR A 111 -17.08 -14.97 -1.51
C TYR A 111 -18.28 -15.52 -0.72
N GLU A 112 -19.07 -14.67 -0.07
CA GLU A 112 -20.27 -15.09 0.67
C GLU A 112 -21.47 -15.40 -0.24
N LYS A 113 -21.69 -14.58 -1.28
CA LYS A 113 -22.85 -14.68 -2.18
C LYS A 113 -22.50 -15.28 -3.54
N GLY A 114 -21.26 -15.75 -3.69
CA GLY A 114 -20.78 -16.36 -4.93
C GLY A 114 -21.47 -17.69 -5.23
N LYS A 115 -21.42 -18.12 -6.50
CA LYS A 115 -21.94 -19.45 -6.92
C LYS A 115 -21.15 -20.60 -6.29
N LYS A 116 -19.85 -20.39 -6.04
CA LYS A 116 -18.98 -21.36 -5.36
C LYS A 116 -19.18 -21.24 -3.86
N LYS A 117 -19.30 -22.37 -3.16
CA LYS A 117 -19.39 -22.41 -1.71
C LYS A 117 -17.98 -22.25 -1.13
N TYR A 118 -17.75 -21.13 -0.44
CA TYR A 118 -16.54 -20.91 0.36
C TYR A 118 -16.93 -20.89 1.84
N ILE A 119 -16.01 -21.35 2.70
CA ILE A 119 -16.12 -21.14 4.14
C ILE A 119 -15.47 -19.79 4.44
N VAL A 120 -16.28 -18.78 4.76
CA VAL A 120 -15.79 -17.43 5.06
C VAL A 120 -15.61 -17.29 6.57
N LYS A 121 -14.38 -17.03 7.01
CA LYS A 121 -14.03 -16.78 8.42
C LYS A 121 -13.55 -15.33 8.58
N PHE A 122 -14.07 -14.65 9.59
CA PHE A 122 -13.64 -13.30 9.95
C PHE A 122 -12.67 -13.36 11.12
N ILE A 123 -11.63 -12.53 11.06
CA ILE A 123 -10.63 -12.35 12.12
C ILE A 123 -10.83 -10.95 12.69
N SER A 124 -11.10 -10.89 13.99
CA SER A 124 -11.34 -9.63 14.70
C SER A 124 -10.03 -8.90 15.01
N ASP A 125 -10.13 -7.61 15.33
CA ASP A 125 -8.96 -6.78 15.68
C ASP A 125 -8.30 -7.21 17.00
N ALA A 126 -9.05 -7.90 17.87
CA ALA A 126 -8.54 -8.49 19.10
C ALA A 126 -7.63 -9.71 18.86
N GLU A 127 -7.85 -10.42 17.76
CA GLU A 127 -7.08 -11.60 17.38
C GLU A 127 -5.86 -11.25 16.54
N PHE A 128 -6.02 -10.30 15.61
CA PHE A 128 -4.97 -9.89 14.69
C PHE A 128 -4.98 -8.38 14.49
N SER A 129 -3.81 -7.75 14.65
CA SER A 129 -3.60 -6.34 14.36
C SER A 129 -2.30 -6.15 13.58
N TYR A 130 -2.36 -5.34 12.52
CA TYR A 130 -1.19 -5.03 11.71
C TYR A 130 -0.16 -4.20 12.50
N LYS A 131 1.12 -4.56 12.33
CA LYS A 131 2.26 -3.77 12.79
C LYS A 131 2.80 -2.92 11.65
N THR A 132 3.09 -1.66 11.93
CA THR A 132 3.74 -0.75 10.98
C THR A 132 5.09 -1.29 10.54
N ILE A 133 5.40 -1.17 9.25
CA ILE A 133 6.70 -1.52 8.68
C ILE A 133 7.30 -0.26 8.08
N THR A 134 8.49 0.10 8.56
CA THR A 134 9.26 1.23 8.05
C THR A 134 10.10 0.77 6.85
N PRO A 135 10.04 1.47 5.70
CA PRO A 135 10.87 1.13 4.55
C PRO A 135 12.34 1.39 4.81
N ASP A 136 13.23 0.51 4.33
CA ASP A 136 14.68 0.61 4.57
C ASP A 136 15.30 1.95 4.09
N ASN A 137 14.72 2.57 3.06
CA ASN A 137 15.17 3.83 2.47
C ASN A 137 14.37 5.05 2.97
N TYR A 138 13.67 4.93 4.10
CA TYR A 138 12.94 6.05 4.69
C TYR A 138 13.89 6.92 5.54
N THR A 139 14.18 8.13 5.07
CA THR A 139 14.84 9.16 5.87
C THR A 139 13.76 10.06 6.50
N SER A 140 13.62 10.02 7.82
CA SER A 140 12.84 11.03 8.54
C SER A 140 13.44 12.40 8.24
N SER A 141 12.63 13.35 7.76
CA SER A 141 13.08 14.68 7.36
C SER A 141 13.49 15.58 8.55
N GLU A 142 13.92 15.01 9.68
CA GLU A 142 14.44 15.76 10.84
C GLU A 142 15.98 15.91 10.85
N ASP A 143 16.73 15.18 10.00
CA ASP A 143 18.20 15.26 9.98
C ASP A 143 18.81 16.08 8.82
N THR A 144 18.00 16.77 7.99
CA THR A 144 18.54 17.63 6.92
C THR A 144 18.46 19.11 7.30
N GLN A 145 18.97 19.50 8.48
CA GLN A 145 19.28 20.90 8.80
C GLN A 145 20.54 21.10 9.66
N VAL A 146 21.56 20.23 9.58
CA VAL A 146 22.92 20.60 10.03
C VAL A 146 23.97 19.87 9.19
N ASN A 147 24.37 20.47 8.05
CA ASN A 147 25.75 20.49 7.54
C ASN A 147 25.81 20.90 6.06
N THR A 148 25.61 22.18 5.78
CA THR A 148 26.35 22.85 4.69
C THR A 148 26.61 24.30 5.05
N LYS A 149 27.44 24.51 6.08
CA LYS A 149 28.25 25.72 6.22
C LYS A 149 29.68 25.31 6.56
N THR A 150 30.48 25.05 5.52
CA THR A 150 31.94 25.08 5.63
C THR A 150 32.47 25.99 4.54
N THR A 151 32.62 27.26 4.94
CA THR A 151 33.82 28.07 4.78
C THR A 151 34.57 27.96 3.44
N LYS A 152 34.46 28.98 2.59
CA LYS A 152 35.61 29.48 1.81
C LYS A 152 36.04 30.82 2.40
N SER A 153 37.17 30.78 3.11
CA SER A 153 37.99 31.91 3.52
C SER A 153 39.34 31.76 2.82
N LYS A 154 39.85 32.91 2.36
CA LYS A 154 41.08 33.19 1.60
C LYS A 154 41.01 33.00 0.10
#